data_AF-W4V3I4-F1
#
_entry.id   AF-W4V3I4-F1
#
_cell.length_a   1.000
_cell.length_b   1.000
_cell.length_c   1.000
_cell.angle_alpha   90.00
_cell.angle_beta   90.00
_cell.angle_gamma   90.00
#
_symmetry.space_group_name_H-M   'P 1'
#
loop_
_entity.id
_entity.type
_entity.pdbx_description
1 polymer ?
#
loop_
_entity_poly.entity_id
_entity_poly.type
_entity_poly.pdbx_seq_one_letter_code
_entity_poly.pdbx_strand_id
1 'polypeptide(L)'
;MPFINVGETLKVSGKWVTHPDYGEQLKVELYEKLLPETTEAIEKYLASGLIKGVGPATAKKIVKKFGDQALHIISHHPQRLAEIKGINMEKALKIGQAFEEQRGLRDVVLFLQEYGISPTYSAKIYKTFGPDTIEEIKKNPYRLSDEIFGISFKTATA
;
A
#
# COMPACT_ATOMS: atom_id res chain seq x y z
N MET A 1 -11.27 -10.06 -5.99
CA MET A 1 -10.50 -8.95 -5.40
C MET A 1 -9.12 -9.47 -5.02
N PRO A 2 -8.09 -9.33 -5.87
CA PRO A 2 -6.75 -9.71 -5.46
C PRO A 2 -6.25 -8.69 -4.42
N PHE A 3 -5.50 -9.15 -3.40
CA PHE A 3 -4.85 -8.34 -2.35
C PHE A 3 -5.70 -7.82 -1.18
N ILE A 4 -6.75 -8.54 -0.76
CA ILE A 4 -7.31 -8.36 0.58
C ILE A 4 -6.71 -9.44 1.49
N ASN A 5 -5.89 -9.03 2.45
CA ASN A 5 -5.38 -9.92 3.47
C ASN A 5 -6.29 -9.85 4.71
N VAL A 6 -6.49 -10.99 5.37
CA VAL A 6 -7.25 -11.05 6.62
C VAL A 6 -6.59 -10.10 7.64
N GLY A 7 -7.36 -9.10 8.11
CA GLY A 7 -6.89 -8.09 9.07
C GLY A 7 -6.62 -6.70 8.51
N GLU A 8 -6.81 -6.46 7.20
CA GLU A 8 -6.75 -5.13 6.61
C GLU A 8 -8.09 -4.39 6.77
N THR A 9 -8.05 -3.13 7.22
CA THR A 9 -9.21 -2.24 7.22
C THR A 9 -9.36 -1.58 5.85
N LEU A 10 -10.50 -1.82 5.21
CA LEU A 10 -10.84 -1.26 3.91
C LEU A 10 -12.00 -0.28 4.06
N LYS A 11 -11.86 0.90 3.48
CA LYS A 11 -12.98 1.77 3.18
C LYS A 11 -13.48 1.41 1.78
N VAL A 12 -14.60 0.71 1.70
CA VAL A 12 -15.21 0.31 0.43
C VAL A 12 -16.34 1.27 0.08
N SER A 13 -16.42 1.65 -1.19
CA SER A 13 -17.54 2.39 -1.77
C SER A 13 -18.00 1.67 -3.03
N GLY A 14 -19.29 1.65 -3.27
CA GLY A 14 -19.88 0.84 -4.31
C GLY A 14 -21.40 0.92 -4.29
N LYS A 15 -22.03 0.12 -5.15
CA LYS A 15 -23.48 0.09 -5.28
C LYS A 15 -24.03 -1.20 -4.74
N TRP A 16 -25.13 -1.10 -4.00
CA TRP A 16 -25.94 -2.26 -3.66
C TRP A 16 -26.61 -2.77 -4.93
N VAL A 17 -26.40 -4.04 -5.23
CA VAL A 17 -27.02 -4.76 -6.34
C VAL A 17 -27.66 -6.02 -5.81
N THR A 18 -28.88 -6.29 -6.24
CA THR A 18 -29.62 -7.48 -5.83
C THR A 18 -29.40 -8.58 -6.86
N HIS A 19 -28.72 -9.66 -6.44
CA HIS A 19 -28.58 -10.85 -7.27
C HIS A 19 -29.84 -11.71 -7.14
N PRO A 20 -30.44 -12.21 -8.24
CA PRO A 20 -31.69 -12.95 -8.21
C PRO A 20 -31.65 -14.21 -7.33
N ASP A 21 -30.50 -14.91 -7.27
CA ASP A 21 -30.36 -16.12 -6.44
C ASP A 21 -29.80 -15.90 -5.02
N TYR A 22 -29.15 -14.76 -4.74
CA TYR A 22 -28.33 -14.58 -3.54
C TYR A 22 -28.63 -13.30 -2.73
N GLY A 23 -29.55 -12.46 -3.18
CA GLY A 23 -29.97 -11.25 -2.44
C GLY A 23 -29.03 -10.05 -2.62
N GLU A 24 -29.09 -9.10 -1.69
CA GLU A 24 -28.31 -7.85 -1.75
C GLU A 24 -26.81 -8.10 -1.60
N GLN A 25 -26.05 -7.65 -2.59
CA GLN A 25 -24.60 -7.69 -2.62
C GLN A 25 -24.06 -6.27 -2.81
N LEU A 26 -23.06 -5.90 -2.01
CA LEU A 26 -22.33 -4.66 -2.25
C LEU A 26 -21.32 -4.90 -3.38
N LYS A 27 -21.64 -4.40 -4.58
CA LYS A 27 -20.67 -4.32 -5.67
C LYS A 27 -19.72 -3.18 -5.38
N VAL A 28 -18.60 -3.52 -4.75
CA VAL A 28 -17.50 -2.60 -4.45
C VAL A 28 -16.94 -2.05 -5.77
N GLU A 29 -17.11 -0.75 -5.98
CA GLU A 29 -16.59 -0.02 -7.15
C GLU A 29 -15.20 0.57 -6.84
N LEU A 30 -14.96 0.99 -5.59
CA LEU A 30 -13.70 1.55 -5.13
C LEU A 30 -13.41 1.08 -3.70
N TYR A 31 -12.17 0.75 -3.39
CA TYR A 31 -11.75 0.46 -2.03
C TYR A 31 -10.45 1.19 -1.72
N GLU A 32 -10.43 1.90 -0.59
CA GLU A 32 -9.29 2.61 -0.07
C GLU A 32 -8.78 1.85 1.15
N LYS A 33 -7.53 1.38 1.11
CA LYS A 33 -6.86 0.92 2.33
C LYS A 33 -6.61 2.17 3.16
N LEU A 34 -7.09 2.21 4.39
CA LEU A 34 -6.66 3.24 5.35
C LEU A 34 -5.39 2.75 6.06
N LEU A 35 -4.50 3.65 6.47
CA LEU A 35 -3.43 3.25 7.38
C LEU A 35 -4.10 2.86 8.72
N PRO A 36 -3.68 1.74 9.33
CA PRO A 36 -4.29 1.32 10.58
C PRO A 36 -3.98 2.32 11.69
N GLU A 37 -5.00 2.70 12.46
CA GLU A 37 -4.87 3.68 13.55
C GLU A 37 -4.76 3.02 14.92
N THR A 38 -5.24 1.77 15.08
CA THR A 38 -5.12 1.05 16.33
C THR A 38 -3.81 0.29 16.41
N THR A 39 -3.28 0.16 17.63
CA THR A 39 -2.04 -0.58 17.89
C THR A 39 -2.13 -2.04 17.42
N GLU A 40 -3.27 -2.72 17.60
CA GLU A 40 -3.42 -4.10 17.10
C GLU A 40 -3.39 -4.19 15.57
N ALA A 41 -4.02 -3.22 14.89
CA ALA A 41 -4.06 -3.20 13.44
C ALA A 41 -2.68 -2.83 12.86
N ILE A 42 -1.95 -1.93 13.51
CA ILE A 42 -0.55 -1.60 13.17
C ILE A 42 0.34 -2.83 13.37
N GLU A 43 0.20 -3.56 14.49
CA GLU A 43 0.99 -4.78 14.73
C GLU A 43 0.75 -5.82 13.63
N LYS A 44 -0.52 -6.09 13.29
CA LYS A 44 -0.88 -7.01 12.21
C LYS A 44 -0.33 -6.56 10.86
N TYR A 45 -0.45 -5.27 10.55
CA TYR A 45 0.07 -4.70 9.31
C TYR A 45 1.58 -4.88 9.21
N LEU A 46 2.33 -4.54 10.26
CA LEU A 46 3.78 -4.73 10.31
C LEU A 46 4.18 -6.20 10.25
N ALA A 47 3.39 -7.10 10.87
CA ALA A 47 3.64 -8.54 10.92
C ALA A 47 3.26 -9.29 9.62
N SER A 48 2.56 -8.64 8.70
CA SER A 48 2.03 -9.25 7.46
C SER A 48 3.10 -9.75 6.48
N GLY A 49 4.37 -9.40 6.70
CA GLY A 49 5.47 -9.71 5.79
C GLY A 49 5.59 -8.74 4.61
N LEU A 50 4.76 -7.70 4.53
CA LEU A 50 4.86 -6.66 3.52
C LEU A 50 6.16 -5.84 3.66
N ILE A 51 6.65 -5.65 4.87
CA ILE A 51 7.87 -4.88 5.15
C ILE A 51 9.00 -5.86 5.42
N LYS A 52 9.96 -5.93 4.51
CA LYS A 52 11.13 -6.79 4.66
C LYS A 52 11.88 -6.44 5.95
N GLY A 53 12.24 -7.48 6.71
CA GLY A 53 12.95 -7.32 7.99
C GLY A 53 12.06 -7.11 9.21
N VAL A 54 10.74 -6.99 9.02
CA VAL A 54 9.75 -6.91 10.11
C VAL A 54 8.90 -8.18 10.13
N GLY A 55 9.27 -9.12 11.01
CA GLY A 55 8.43 -10.28 11.33
C GLY A 55 7.53 -10.03 12.55
N PRO A 56 6.63 -10.97 12.90
CA PRO A 56 5.67 -10.80 14.00
C PRO A 56 6.30 -10.39 15.33
N ALA A 57 7.43 -11.00 15.70
CA ALA A 57 8.15 -10.65 16.92
C ALA A 57 8.75 -9.22 16.90
N THR A 58 9.13 -8.73 15.72
CA THR A 58 9.67 -7.37 15.55
C THR A 58 8.53 -6.36 15.56
N ALA A 59 7.45 -6.63 14.82
CA ALA A 59 6.22 -5.83 14.83
C ALA A 59 5.69 -5.58 16.25
N LYS A 60 5.55 -6.66 17.04
CA LYS A 60 5.12 -6.57 18.44
C LYS A 60 6.00 -5.67 19.29
N LYS A 61 7.33 -5.73 19.10
CA LYS A 61 8.27 -4.87 19.84
C LYS A 61 8.16 -3.41 19.43
N ILE A 62 7.99 -3.14 18.12
CA ILE A 62 7.82 -1.80 17.58
C ILE A 62 6.56 -1.16 18.17
N VAL A 63 5.42 -1.84 18.07
CA VAL A 63 4.14 -1.35 18.60
C VAL A 63 4.18 -1.25 20.13
N LYS A 64 4.81 -2.18 20.84
CA LYS A 64 4.98 -2.07 22.30
C LYS A 64 5.76 -0.82 22.73
N LYS A 65 6.73 -0.38 21.92
CA LYS A 65 7.59 0.77 22.23
C LYS A 65 6.99 2.10 21.76
N PHE A 66 6.38 2.12 20.58
CA PHE A 66 5.95 3.34 19.90
C PHE A 66 4.44 3.49 19.76
N GLY A 67 3.65 2.46 20.09
CA GLY A 67 2.20 2.50 20.06
C GLY A 67 1.65 2.78 18.66
N ASP A 68 0.65 3.66 18.62
CA ASP A 68 0.00 4.21 17.42
C ASP A 68 0.97 5.03 16.54
N GLN A 69 2.04 5.57 17.14
CA GLN A 69 3.07 6.33 16.43
C GLN A 69 4.08 5.46 15.67
N ALA A 70 3.97 4.12 15.76
CA ALA A 70 4.93 3.20 15.15
C ALA A 70 5.14 3.45 13.65
N LEU A 71 4.07 3.67 12.87
CA LEU A 71 4.18 3.92 11.43
C LEU A 71 4.88 5.25 11.13
N HIS A 72 4.54 6.30 11.88
CA HIS A 72 5.19 7.62 11.76
C HIS A 72 6.69 7.53 12.08
N ILE A 73 7.06 6.79 13.13
CA ILE A 73 8.46 6.59 13.50
C ILE A 73 9.23 5.82 12.42
N ILE A 74 8.65 4.76 11.86
CA ILE A 74 9.29 4.00 10.78
C ILE A 74 9.55 4.91 9.56
N SER A 75 8.60 5.78 9.23
CA SER A 75 8.65 6.67 8.07
C SER A 75 9.65 7.82 8.25
N HIS A 76 9.56 8.57 9.35
CA HIS A 76 10.28 9.83 9.51
C HIS A 76 11.52 9.73 10.40
N HIS A 77 11.54 8.75 11.31
CA HIS A 77 12.61 8.60 12.31
C HIS A 77 13.06 7.14 12.46
N PRO A 78 13.39 6.42 11.37
CA PRO A 78 13.69 4.99 11.41
C PRO A 78 14.81 4.66 12.39
N GLN A 79 15.79 5.55 12.60
CA GLN A 79 16.86 5.41 13.58
C GLN A 79 16.36 5.09 15.00
N ARG A 80 15.18 5.55 15.39
CA ARG A 80 14.60 5.28 16.72
C ARG A 80 14.24 3.81 16.90
N LEU A 81 14.05 3.05 15.82
CA LEU A 81 13.87 1.60 15.92
C LEU A 81 15.08 0.92 16.56
N ALA A 82 16.28 1.52 16.49
CA ALA A 82 17.47 1.01 17.18
C ALA A 82 17.41 1.12 18.72
N GLU A 83 16.43 1.85 19.28
CA GLU A 83 16.12 1.82 20.72
C GLU A 83 15.56 0.45 21.16
N ILE A 84 15.14 -0.40 20.22
CA ILE A 84 14.53 -1.71 20.49
C ILE A 84 15.62 -2.79 20.52
N LYS A 85 15.68 -3.55 21.62
CA LYS A 85 16.59 -4.70 21.74
C LYS A 85 16.43 -5.70 20.58
N GLY A 86 17.49 -5.87 19.81
CA GLY A 86 17.56 -6.75 18.64
C GLY A 86 17.35 -6.05 17.29
N ILE A 87 17.28 -4.72 17.28
CA ILE A 87 17.34 -3.89 16.07
C ILE A 87 18.58 -3.01 16.21
N ASN A 88 19.54 -3.16 15.31
CA ASN A 88 20.69 -2.25 15.23
C ASN A 88 20.36 -1.09 14.26
N MET A 89 21.21 -0.07 14.23
CA MET A 89 21.02 1.12 13.39
C MET A 89 20.87 0.76 11.90
N GLU A 90 21.68 -0.16 11.39
CA GLU A 90 21.61 -0.59 9.98
C GLU A 90 20.25 -1.23 9.65
N LYS A 91 19.79 -2.15 10.51
CA LYS A 91 18.48 -2.80 10.34
C LYS A 91 17.34 -1.79 10.47
N ALA A 92 17.45 -0.82 11.37
CA ALA A 92 16.48 0.24 11.55
C ALA A 92 16.28 1.06 10.27
N LEU A 93 17.38 1.50 9.64
CA LEU A 93 17.34 2.22 8.36
C LEU A 93 16.79 1.36 7.22
N LYS A 94 17.18 0.08 7.14
CA LYS A 94 16.63 -0.86 6.14
C LYS A 94 15.12 -1.05 6.28
N ILE A 95 14.60 -1.12 7.51
CA ILE A 95 13.16 -1.21 7.75
C ILE A 95 12.45 0.07 7.27
N GLY A 96 12.99 1.24 7.59
CA GLY A 96 12.44 2.52 7.11
C GLY A 96 12.39 2.60 5.59
N GLN A 97 13.50 2.25 4.92
CA GLN A 97 13.54 2.22 3.46
C GLN A 97 12.51 1.24 2.87
N ALA A 98 12.44 0.01 3.38
CA ALA A 98 11.48 -0.98 2.89
C ALA A 98 10.02 -0.54 3.13
N PHE A 99 9.76 0.21 4.21
CA PHE A 99 8.46 0.79 4.49
C PHE A 99 8.09 1.87 3.49
N GLU A 100 8.99 2.81 3.20
CA GLU A 100 8.76 3.88 2.22
C GLU A 100 8.61 3.33 0.80
N GLU A 101 9.43 2.34 0.41
CA GLU A 101 9.28 1.67 -0.89
C GLU A 101 7.88 1.04 -1.04
N GLN A 102 7.39 0.41 0.03
CA GLN A 102 6.07 -0.22 0.00
C GLN A 102 4.93 0.80 0.04
N ARG A 103 5.13 1.93 0.73
CA ARG A 103 4.19 3.05 0.72
C ARG A 103 4.10 3.66 -0.68
N GLY A 104 5.23 3.97 -1.31
CA GLY A 104 5.27 4.51 -2.68
C GLY A 104 4.61 3.59 -3.69
N LEU A 105 4.85 2.27 -3.62
CA LEU A 105 4.18 1.29 -4.47
C LEU A 105 2.66 1.33 -4.27
N ARG A 106 2.19 1.39 -3.02
CA ARG A 106 0.76 1.46 -2.70
C ARG A 106 0.14 2.74 -3.26
N ASP A 107 0.78 3.88 -3.09
CA ASP A 107 0.27 5.17 -3.58
C ASP A 107 0.16 5.17 -5.11
N VAL A 108 1.13 4.58 -5.80
CA VAL A 108 1.10 4.38 -7.25
C VAL A 108 -0.01 3.42 -7.67
N VAL A 109 -0.20 2.31 -6.97
CA VAL A 109 -1.29 1.37 -7.24
C VAL A 109 -2.65 2.06 -7.10
N LEU A 110 -2.85 2.84 -6.02
CA LEU A 110 -4.09 3.59 -5.77
C LEU A 110 -4.34 4.64 -6.86
N PHE A 111 -3.32 5.45 -7.17
CA PHE A 111 -3.41 6.46 -8.22
C PHE A 111 -3.78 5.85 -9.57
N LEU A 112 -3.12 4.75 -9.96
CA LEU A 112 -3.35 4.12 -11.26
C LEU A 112 -4.68 3.35 -11.33
N GLN A 113 -5.19 2.90 -10.18
CA GLN A 113 -6.50 2.28 -10.10
C GLN A 113 -7.62 3.27 -10.45
N GLU A 114 -7.46 4.57 -10.15
CA GLU A 114 -8.40 5.62 -10.60
C GLU A 114 -8.48 5.72 -12.13
N TYR A 115 -7.41 5.35 -12.84
CA TYR A 115 -7.36 5.26 -14.31
C TYR A 115 -7.72 3.86 -14.84
N GLY A 116 -8.21 2.95 -13.99
CA GLY A 116 -8.61 1.60 -14.38
C GLY A 116 -7.44 0.62 -14.62
N ILE A 117 -6.22 0.96 -14.20
CA ILE A 117 -5.05 0.10 -14.35
C ILE A 117 -5.02 -0.91 -13.21
N SER A 118 -4.77 -2.19 -13.54
CA SER A 118 -4.78 -3.25 -12.53
C SER A 118 -3.53 -3.20 -11.62
N PRO A 119 -3.63 -3.62 -10.35
CA PRO A 119 -2.50 -3.60 -9.41
C PRO A 119 -1.24 -4.32 -9.91
N THR A 120 -1.41 -5.38 -10.72
CA THR A 120 -0.29 -6.11 -11.33
C THR A 120 0.48 -5.25 -12.34
N TYR A 121 -0.23 -4.43 -13.12
CA TYR A 121 0.41 -3.48 -14.03
C TYR A 121 1.00 -2.29 -13.27
N SER A 122 0.32 -1.77 -12.25
CA SER A 122 0.85 -0.72 -11.38
C SER A 122 2.17 -1.10 -10.71
N ALA A 123 2.31 -2.36 -10.27
CA ALA A 123 3.57 -2.88 -9.74
C ALA A 123 4.69 -2.97 -10.79
N LYS A 124 4.36 -3.19 -12.08
CA LYS A 124 5.35 -3.13 -13.17
C LYS A 124 5.75 -1.69 -13.45
N ILE A 125 4.79 -0.77 -13.51
CA ILE A 125 5.03 0.66 -13.70
C ILE A 125 5.95 1.20 -12.61
N TYR A 126 5.66 0.88 -11.34
CA TYR A 126 6.48 1.30 -10.21
C TYR A 126 7.92 0.78 -10.27
N LYS A 127 8.15 -0.41 -10.84
CA LYS A 127 9.51 -0.92 -11.05
C LYS A 127 10.29 -0.10 -12.09
N THR A 128 9.61 0.53 -13.04
CA THR A 128 10.22 1.34 -14.09
C THR A 128 10.49 2.77 -13.61
N PHE A 129 9.50 3.41 -12.98
CA PHE A 129 9.56 4.84 -12.64
C PHE A 129 9.77 5.11 -11.14
N GLY A 130 9.70 4.08 -10.29
CA GLY A 130 9.92 4.21 -8.85
C GLY A 130 8.95 5.20 -8.18
N PRO A 131 9.41 5.93 -7.14
CA PRO A 131 8.57 6.88 -6.41
C PRO A 131 8.05 8.04 -7.29
N ASP A 132 8.75 8.37 -8.37
CA ASP A 132 8.39 9.49 -9.26
C ASP A 132 7.26 9.16 -10.24
N THR A 133 6.78 7.91 -10.24
CA THR A 133 5.73 7.42 -11.14
C THR A 133 4.53 8.38 -11.25
N ILE A 134 4.00 8.85 -10.12
CA ILE A 134 2.81 9.72 -10.12
C ILE A 134 3.12 11.05 -10.79
N GLU A 135 4.29 11.62 -10.52
CA GLU A 135 4.71 12.91 -11.08
C GLU A 135 4.95 12.80 -12.59
N GLU A 136 5.64 11.75 -13.02
CA GLU A 136 5.90 11.47 -14.44
C GLU A 136 4.61 11.29 -15.24
N ILE A 137 3.62 10.59 -14.68
CA ILE A 137 2.32 10.40 -15.33
C ILE A 137 1.53 11.71 -15.38
N LYS A 138 1.58 12.52 -14.33
CA LYS A 138 0.95 13.86 -14.33
C LYS A 138 1.58 14.78 -15.36
N LYS A 139 2.90 14.69 -15.57
CA LYS A 139 3.62 15.48 -16.59
C LYS A 139 3.30 15.02 -18.00
N ASN A 140 3.25 13.72 -18.24
CA ASN A 140 2.94 13.16 -19.56
C ASN A 140 2.20 11.82 -19.43
N PRO A 141 0.85 11.84 -19.49
CA PRO A 141 0.01 10.65 -19.36
C PRO A 141 0.29 9.57 -20.41
N TYR A 142 0.82 9.95 -21.58
CA TYR A 142 1.09 9.04 -22.70
C TYR A 142 2.41 8.26 -22.55
N ARG A 143 3.29 8.62 -21.61
CA ARG A 143 4.52 7.85 -21.35
C ARG A 143 4.24 6.40 -20.98
N LEU A 144 3.13 6.16 -20.28
CA LEU A 144 2.69 4.82 -19.92
C LEU A 144 2.28 3.98 -21.13
N SER A 145 1.69 4.59 -22.16
CA SER A 145 1.33 3.88 -23.40
C SER A 145 2.54 3.59 -24.28
N ASP A 146 3.57 4.46 -24.26
CA ASP A 146 4.77 4.30 -25.09
C ASP A 146 5.76 3.28 -24.50
N GLU A 147 5.93 3.25 -23.18
CA GLU A 147 6.92 2.39 -22.52
C GLU A 147 6.35 1.06 -22.00
N ILE A 148 5.02 0.93 -21.87
CA ILE A 148 4.38 -0.27 -21.27
C ILE A 148 3.35 -0.86 -22.23
N PHE A 149 3.79 -1.91 -22.93
CA PHE A 149 2.97 -2.74 -23.81
C PHE A 149 1.70 -3.23 -23.09
N GLY A 150 0.53 -2.83 -23.58
CA GLY A 150 -0.78 -3.35 -23.14
C GLY A 150 -1.67 -2.39 -22.34
N ILE A 151 -1.23 -1.14 -22.08
CA ILE A 151 -2.10 -0.11 -21.49
C ILE A 151 -2.73 0.71 -22.61
N SER A 152 -3.94 0.35 -23.02
CA SER A 152 -4.80 1.27 -23.77
C SER A 152 -5.49 2.15 -22.74
N PHE A 153 -5.09 3.43 -22.65
CA PHE A 153 -5.92 4.42 -21.97
C PHE A 153 -7.24 4.49 -22.74
N LYS A 154 -8.25 3.74 -22.29
CA LYS A 154 -9.61 4.07 -22.64
C LYS A 154 -9.89 5.37 -21.90
N THR A 155 -9.71 6.47 -22.62
CA THR A 155 -10.19 7.78 -22.25
C THR A 155 -11.62 7.60 -21.75
N ALA A 156 -11.83 7.79 -20.45
CA ALA A 156 -13.18 7.88 -19.91
C ALA A 156 -13.77 9.18 -20.45
N THR A 157 -14.38 9.11 -21.63
CA THR A 157 -15.24 10.17 -22.15
C THR A 157 -16.58 10.05 -21.45
N ALA A 158 -16.84 11.03 -20.58
CA ALA A 158 -18.12 11.57 -20.10
C ALA A 158 -19.27 10.59 -19.80
#